data_AF-A0A917DG34-F1
#
_entry.id   AF-A0A917DG34-F1
#
_cell.length_a   1.000
_cell.length_b   1.000
_cell.length_c   1.000
_cell.angle_alpha   90.00
_cell.angle_beta   90.00
_cell.angle_gamma   90.00
#
_symmetry.space_group_name_H-M   'P 1'
#
loop_
_entity.id
_entity.type
_entity.pdbx_description
1 polymer ?
#
loop_
_entity_poly.entity_id
_entity_poly.type
_entity_poly.pdbx_seq_one_letter_code
_entity_poly.pdbx_strand_id
1 'polypeptide(L)'
;MHNEEVVEATILRELAAEIERLGEAFCKEPDVIDRFMTELQSMDRIAQTQRALAGLIEAGASPAAIDAAVLDAIKARYAGKRRPAPPILKRKDDSDVF
;
A
#
# COMPACT_ATOMS: atom_id res chain seq x y z
N MET A 1 -9.41 -13.67 -22.71
CA MET A 1 -9.87 -12.95 -21.51
C MET A 1 -11.30 -13.37 -21.27
N HIS A 2 -11.55 -14.03 -20.14
CA HIS A 2 -12.88 -14.51 -19.77
C HIS A 2 -13.78 -13.32 -19.42
N ASN A 3 -15.08 -13.43 -19.64
CA ASN A 3 -16.03 -12.34 -19.38
C ASN A 3 -15.99 -11.86 -17.91
N GLU A 4 -15.63 -12.75 -16.99
CA GLU A 4 -15.49 -12.48 -15.56
C GLU A 4 -14.27 -11.60 -15.24
N GLU A 5 -13.10 -11.88 -15.85
CA GLU A 5 -11.88 -11.08 -15.70
C GLU A 5 -12.08 -9.63 -16.15
N VAL A 6 -12.88 -9.41 -17.21
CA VAL A 6 -13.25 -8.07 -17.69
C VAL A 6 -14.09 -7.31 -16.66
N VAL A 7 -15.03 -8.01 -16.01
CA VAL A 7 -15.88 -7.42 -14.97
C VAL A 7 -15.05 -7.07 -13.73
N GLU A 8 -14.15 -7.95 -13.30
CA GLU A 8 -13.25 -7.71 -12.16
C GLU A 8 -12.36 -6.48 -12.38
N ALA A 9 -11.70 -6.39 -13.54
CA ALA A 9 -10.87 -5.24 -13.88
C ALA A 9 -11.68 -3.94 -13.93
N THR A 10 -12.91 -4.00 -14.46
CA THR A 10 -13.82 -2.85 -14.51
C THR A 10 -14.19 -2.36 -13.11
N ILE A 11 -14.61 -3.26 -12.22
CA ILE A 11 -14.96 -2.93 -10.83
C ILE A 11 -13.76 -2.31 -10.11
N LEU A 12 -12.56 -2.86 -10.28
CA LEU A 12 -11.34 -2.32 -9.68
C LEU A 12 -11.05 -0.88 -10.14
N ARG A 13 -11.28 -0.57 -11.43
CA ARG A 13 -11.12 0.79 -11.95
C ARG A 13 -12.17 1.76 -11.40
N GLU A 14 -13.42 1.32 -11.30
CA GLU A 14 -14.51 2.13 -10.75
C GLU A 14 -14.25 2.50 -9.29
N LEU A 15 -13.86 1.52 -8.47
CA LEU A 15 -13.49 1.74 -7.07
C LEU A 15 -12.27 2.66 -6.93
N ALA A 16 -11.25 2.47 -7.77
CA ALA A 16 -10.07 3.33 -7.76
C ALA A 16 -10.42 4.79 -8.11
N ALA A 17 -11.35 4.99 -9.04
CA ALA A 17 -11.82 6.32 -9.41
C ALA A 17 -12.67 6.95 -8.30
N GLU A 18 -13.46 6.16 -7.57
CA GLU A 18 -14.22 6.64 -6.41
C GLU A 18 -13.32 7.09 -5.27
N ILE A 19 -12.29 6.30 -4.94
CA ILE A 19 -11.30 6.66 -3.91
C ILE A 19 -10.57 7.95 -4.26
N GLU A 20 -10.21 8.14 -5.54
CA GLU A 20 -9.59 9.39 -5.98
C GLU A 20 -10.52 10.58 -5.87
N ARG A 21 -11.79 10.46 -6.26
CA ARG A 21 -12.77 11.54 -6.11
C ARG A 21 -12.93 11.94 -4.64
N LEU A 22 -12.96 10.96 -3.74
CA LEU A 22 -13.00 11.22 -2.29
C LEU A 22 -11.73 11.91 -1.80
N GLY A 23 -10.56 11.43 -2.22
CA GLY A 23 -9.27 12.04 -1.89
C GLY A 23 -9.16 13.47 -2.40
N GLU A 24 -9.59 13.74 -3.64
CA GLU A 24 -9.60 15.08 -4.23
C GLU A 24 -10.54 16.03 -3.47
N ALA A 25 -11.71 15.54 -3.03
CA ALA A 25 -12.62 16.33 -2.21
C ALA A 25 -11.98 16.72 -0.87
N PHE A 26 -11.33 15.79 -0.19
CA PHE A 26 -10.64 16.06 1.08
C PHE A 26 -9.41 16.94 0.91
N CYS A 27 -8.67 16.82 -0.19
CA CYS A 27 -7.54 17.69 -0.51
C CYS A 27 -7.94 19.15 -0.83
N LYS A 28 -9.25 19.49 -0.87
CA LYS A 28 -9.72 20.89 -0.99
C LYS A 28 -9.89 21.56 0.38
N GLU A 29 -9.78 20.80 1.47
CA GLU A 29 -9.92 21.29 2.85
C GLU A 29 -8.54 21.33 3.54
N PRO A 30 -7.93 22.52 3.74
CA PRO A 30 -6.59 22.65 4.32
C PRO A 30 -6.45 21.99 5.70
N ASP A 31 -7.47 22.10 6.55
CA ASP A 31 -7.47 21.48 7.88
C ASP A 31 -7.45 19.95 7.81
N VAL A 32 -8.08 19.37 6.78
CA VAL A 32 -8.10 17.93 6.54
C VAL A 32 -6.75 17.46 6.02
N ILE A 33 -6.14 18.21 5.09
CA ILE A 33 -4.78 17.98 4.61
C ILE A 33 -3.84 17.91 5.81
N ASP A 34 -3.74 18.99 6.59
CA ASP A 34 -2.79 19.10 7.70
C ASP A 34 -2.96 17.98 8.74
N ARG A 35 -4.21 17.56 8.99
CA ARG A 35 -4.51 16.55 10.00
C ARG A 35 -4.38 15.11 9.49
N PHE A 36 -4.65 14.86 8.21
CA PHE A 36 -4.84 13.52 7.66
C PHE A 36 -3.96 13.23 6.43
N MET A 37 -2.84 13.95 6.26
CA MET A 37 -1.90 13.72 5.16
C MET A 37 -1.52 12.24 4.96
N THR A 38 -1.32 11.50 6.05
CA THR A 38 -0.89 10.09 5.97
C THR A 38 -2.02 9.20 5.45
N GLU A 39 -3.25 9.45 5.90
CA GLU A 39 -4.46 8.76 5.47
C GLU A 39 -4.77 9.08 4.01
N LEU A 40 -4.67 10.35 3.59
CA LEU A 40 -4.86 10.78 2.20
C LEU A 40 -3.83 10.14 1.26
N GLN A 41 -2.56 10.07 1.67
CA GLN A 41 -1.55 9.31 0.93
C GLN A 41 -1.85 7.80 0.89
N SER A 42 -2.48 7.26 1.95
CA SER A 42 -2.91 5.86 1.95
C SER A 42 -4.07 5.63 0.97
N MET A 43 -5.01 6.57 0.85
CA MET A 43 -6.11 6.50 -0.12
C MET A 43 -5.59 6.49 -1.55
N ASP A 44 -4.72 7.44 -1.90
CA ASP A 44 -4.07 7.51 -3.22
C ASP A 44 -3.36 6.20 -3.58
N ARG A 45 -2.59 5.64 -2.64
CA ARG A 45 -1.91 4.35 -2.85
C ARG A 45 -2.87 3.19 -3.06
N ILE A 46 -4.01 3.15 -2.36
CA ILE A 46 -5.03 2.10 -2.57
C ILE A 46 -5.59 2.20 -3.99
N ALA A 47 -5.94 3.41 -4.44
CA ALA A 47 -6.44 3.64 -5.79
C ALA A 47 -5.41 3.23 -6.86
N GLN A 48 -4.14 3.60 -6.69
CA GLN A 48 -3.05 3.18 -7.59
C GLN A 48 -2.88 1.66 -7.63
N THR A 49 -2.97 0.99 -6.47
CA THR A 49 -2.87 -0.48 -6.40
C THR A 49 -4.02 -1.14 -7.16
N GLN A 50 -5.25 -0.66 -7.00
CA GLN A 50 -6.41 -1.18 -7.73
C GLN A 50 -6.28 -1.00 -9.24
N ARG A 51 -5.75 0.14 -9.71
CA ARG A 51 -5.45 0.35 -11.15
C ARG A 51 -4.40 -0.60 -11.68
N ALA A 52 -3.32 -0.82 -10.92
CA ALA A 52 -2.28 -1.76 -11.31
C ALA A 52 -2.84 -3.18 -11.44
N LEU A 53 -3.69 -3.61 -10.50
CA LEU A 53 -4.35 -4.91 -10.55
C LEU A 53 -5.30 -5.04 -11.75
N ALA A 54 -6.13 -4.02 -12.00
CA ALA A 54 -7.00 -4.00 -13.17
C ALA A 54 -6.20 -4.15 -14.47
N GLY A 55 -5.07 -3.43 -14.60
CA GLY A 55 -4.19 -3.54 -15.76
C GLY A 55 -3.56 -4.92 -15.94
N LEU A 56 -3.20 -5.60 -14.84
CA LEU A 56 -2.68 -6.98 -14.89
C LEU A 56 -3.75 -7.98 -15.33
N ILE A 57 -4.98 -7.83 -14.83
CA ILE A 57 -6.11 -8.69 -15.21
C ILE A 57 -6.45 -8.49 -16.70
N GLU A 58 -6.52 -7.25 -17.18
CA GLU A 58 -6.76 -6.93 -18.59
C GLU A 58 -5.66 -7.46 -19.51
N ALA A 59 -4.41 -7.47 -19.03
CA ALA A 59 -3.29 -8.04 -19.75
C ALA A 59 -3.30 -9.58 -19.78
N GLY A 60 -4.25 -10.23 -19.11
CA GLY A 60 -4.32 -11.68 -18.98
C GLY A 60 -3.15 -12.26 -18.18
N ALA A 61 -2.63 -11.50 -17.21
CA ALA A 61 -1.53 -11.96 -16.37
C ALA A 61 -1.95 -13.23 -15.59
N SER A 62 -1.03 -14.19 -15.49
CA SER A 62 -1.29 -15.38 -14.67
C SER A 62 -1.51 -15.00 -13.20
N PRO A 63 -2.29 -15.78 -12.42
CA PRO A 63 -2.49 -15.52 -10.99
C PRO A 63 -1.18 -15.34 -10.22
N ALA A 64 -0.15 -16.14 -10.52
CA ALA A 64 1.17 -16.02 -9.89
C ALA A 64 1.86 -14.66 -10.17
N ALA A 65 1.65 -14.08 -11.34
CA ALA A 65 2.16 -12.76 -11.68
C ALA A 65 1.42 -11.64 -10.93
N ILE A 66 0.10 -11.81 -10.73
CA ILE A 66 -0.72 -10.92 -9.91
C ILE A 66 -0.25 -10.99 -8.45
N ASP A 67 -0.08 -12.18 -7.90
CA ASP A 67 0.40 -12.40 -6.52
C ASP A 67 1.78 -11.77 -6.29
N ALA A 68 2.70 -11.92 -7.26
CA ALA A 68 4.02 -11.31 -7.20
C ALA A 68 3.93 -9.78 -7.18
N ALA A 69 3.10 -9.18 -8.03
CA ALA A 69 2.89 -7.73 -8.07
C ALA A 69 2.28 -7.19 -6.76
N VAL A 70 1.29 -7.89 -6.19
CA VAL A 70 0.71 -7.56 -4.87
C VAL A 70 1.77 -7.62 -3.78
N LEU A 71 2.55 -8.70 -3.75
CA LEU A 71 3.59 -8.89 -2.75
C LEU A 71 4.68 -7.80 -2.85
N ASP A 72 5.07 -7.41 -4.05
CA ASP A 72 6.07 -6.35 -4.25
C ASP A 72 5.52 -4.97 -3.86
N ALA A 73 4.25 -4.68 -4.13
CA ALA A 73 3.57 -3.48 -3.61
C ALA A 73 3.51 -3.45 -2.08
N ILE A 74 3.23 -4.60 -1.44
CA ILE A 74 3.27 -4.75 0.02
C ILE A 74 4.70 -4.51 0.54
N LYS A 75 5.72 -5.14 -0.06
CA LYS A 75 7.12 -4.93 0.35
C LYS A 75 7.51 -3.47 0.23
N ALA A 76 7.17 -2.80 -0.87
CA ALA A 76 7.44 -1.37 -1.05
C ALA A 76 6.82 -0.52 0.06
N ARG A 77 5.59 -0.85 0.50
CA ARG A 77 4.91 -0.18 1.63
C ARG A 77 5.65 -0.32 2.96
N TYR A 78 6.31 -1.45 3.19
CA TYR A 78 6.98 -1.75 4.45
C TYR A 78 8.51 -1.59 4.40
N ALA A 79 9.10 -1.34 3.22
CA ALA A 79 10.55 -1.17 3.04
C ALA A 79 11.13 -0.01 3.86
N GLY A 80 10.32 1.02 4.15
CA GLY A 80 10.70 2.15 5.01
C GLY A 80 10.38 1.97 6.51
N LYS A 81 9.67 0.91 6.89
CA LYS A 81 9.30 0.62 8.29
C LYS A 81 10.24 -0.45 8.87
N ARG A 82 11.55 -0.17 8.92
CA ARG A 82 12.46 -1.00 9.71
C ARG A 82 11.99 -0.97 11.17
N ARG A 83 11.66 -2.13 11.76
CA ARG A 83 11.69 -2.24 13.23
C ARG A 83 13.08 -1.79 13.68
N PRO A 84 13.20 -0.93 14.71
CA PRO A 84 14.50 -0.71 15.31
C PRO A 84 15.06 -2.07 15.72
N ALA A 85 16.35 -2.31 15.42
CA ALA A 85 17.01 -3.50 15.91
C ALA A 85 16.77 -3.58 17.43
N PRO A 86 16.40 -4.76 17.97
CA PRO A 86 16.23 -4.89 19.40
C PRO A 86 17.52 -4.39 20.09
N PRO A 87 17.40 -3.63 21.20
CA PRO A 87 18.58 -3.12 21.89
C PRO A 87 19.48 -4.32 22.21
N ILE A 88 20.74 -4.24 21.75
CA ILE A 88 21.76 -5.19 22.17
C ILE A 88 21.94 -4.94 23.67
N LEU A 89 21.33 -5.79 24.50
CA LEU A 89 21.59 -5.81 25.93
C LEU A 89 23.08 -6.16 26.10
N LYS A 90 23.91 -5.13 26.31
CA LYS A 90 25.30 -5.30 26.74
C LYS A 90 25.23 -6.15 28.02
N ARG A 91 25.88 -7.32 28.01
CA ARG A 91 26.10 -8.07 29.25
C ARG A 91 26.76 -7.11 30.22
N LYS A 92 26.18 -6.95 31.41
CA LYS A 92 26.79 -6.21 32.50
C LYS A 92 28.07 -6.98 32.83
N ASP A 93 29.22 -6.41 32.47
CA ASP A 93 30.50 -7.02 32.80
C ASP A 93 30.64 -7.03 34.32
N ASP A 94 30.78 -8.23 34.90
CA ASP A 94 31.02 -8.47 36.32
C ASP A 94 32.44 -7.99 36.69
N SER A 95 32.62 -6.66 36.76
CA SER A 95 33.87 -6.03 37.18
C SER A 95 33.69 -5.01 38.31
N ASP A 96 32.67 -5.23 39.14
CA ASP A 96 32.58 -4.63 40.48
C ASP A 96 32.46 -5.75 41.53
N VAL A 97 33.58 -6.43 41.79
CA VAL A 97 33.81 -7.13 43.06
C VAL A 97 35.13 -6.60 43.61
N PHE A 98 35.00 -5.97 44.78
CA PHE A 98 36.06 -5.41 45.62
C PHE A 98 37.24 -6.35 45.83
#